data_AF-A0A8T4HLI0-F1
#
_entry.id   AF-A0A8T4HLI0-F1
#
_cell.length_a   1.000
_cell.length_b   1.000
_cell.length_c   1.000
_cell.angle_alpha   90.00
_cell.angle_beta   90.00
_cell.angle_gamma   90.00
#
_symmetry.space_group_name_H-M   'P 1'
#
loop_
_entity.id
_entity.type
_entity.pdbx_description
1 polymer ?
#
loop_
_entity_poly.entity_id
_entity_poly.type
_entity_poly.pdbx_seq_one_letter_code
_entity_poly.pdbx_strand_id
1 'polypeptide(L)'
;MSTDWRWEYDPDHAHVAGGIPAHVVTEVERLAGELTDLAGTGVDVSDFGNGPRPGGLRRMDAAGGWFYFLVSPRDHLIVIVRIMPPFLDI
;
A
#
# COMPACT_ATOMS: atom_id res chain seq x y z
N MET A 1 20.73 -9.61 2.60
CA MET A 1 19.50 -8.82 2.45
C MET A 1 18.50 -9.71 1.73
N SER A 2 17.25 -9.75 2.17
CA SER A 2 16.22 -10.50 1.44
C SER A 2 16.07 -9.89 0.05
N THR A 3 16.10 -10.71 -0.98
CA THR A 3 15.79 -10.29 -2.36
C THR A 3 14.29 -10.13 -2.57
N ASP A 4 13.49 -10.56 -1.60
CA ASP A 4 12.05 -10.68 -1.78
C ASP A 4 11.37 -9.37 -1.38
N TRP A 5 10.48 -8.91 -2.25
CA TRP A 5 9.64 -7.76 -1.97
C TRP A 5 8.70 -8.05 -0.80
N ARG A 6 8.53 -7.05 0.05
CA ARG A 6 7.58 -7.09 1.17
C ARG A 6 6.85 -5.77 1.29
N TRP A 7 5.78 -5.78 2.08
CA TRP A 7 5.09 -4.57 2.48
C TRP A 7 4.98 -4.49 4.00
N GLU A 8 4.88 -3.28 4.53
CA GLU A 8 4.66 -3.02 5.95
C GLU A 8 3.80 -1.77 6.17
N TYR A 9 3.26 -1.65 7.37
CA TYR A 9 2.68 -0.39 7.86
C TYR A 9 3.76 0.45 8.53
N ASP A 10 3.75 1.75 8.29
CA ASP A 10 4.59 2.73 9.00
C ASP A 10 3.72 3.81 9.67
N PRO A 11 3.82 4.02 11.00
CA PRO A 11 4.78 3.40 11.92
C PRO A 11 4.43 1.96 12.32
N ASP A 12 3.14 1.59 12.36
CA ASP A 12 2.68 0.23 12.61
C ASP A 12 1.19 0.04 12.25
N HIS A 13 0.71 -1.21 12.32
CA HIS A 13 -0.69 -1.55 12.06
C HIS A 13 -1.67 -0.80 12.97
N ALA A 14 -1.38 -0.65 14.26
CA ALA A 14 -2.30 -0.01 15.21
C ALA A 14 -2.51 1.47 14.88
N HIS A 15 -1.47 2.16 14.40
CA HIS A 15 -1.55 3.56 14.00
C HIS A 15 -2.21 3.74 12.63
N VAL A 16 -1.92 2.87 11.67
CA VAL A 16 -2.40 3.03 10.27
C VAL A 16 -3.79 2.46 10.04
N ALA A 17 -4.08 1.29 10.62
CA ALA A 17 -5.31 0.53 10.42
C ALA A 17 -6.25 0.56 11.66
N GLY A 18 -5.81 1.16 12.77
CA GLY A 18 -6.62 1.27 13.98
C GLY A 18 -7.95 1.99 13.75
N GLY A 19 -9.06 1.33 14.08
CA GLY A 19 -10.42 1.88 13.92
C GLY A 19 -10.96 1.86 12.49
N ILE A 20 -10.20 1.32 11.53
CA ILE A 20 -10.66 1.11 10.15
C ILE A 20 -11.50 -0.17 10.09
N PRO A 21 -12.61 -0.20 9.31
CA PRO A 21 -13.39 -1.42 9.13
C PRO A 21 -12.52 -2.56 8.57
N ALA A 22 -12.66 -3.76 9.15
CA ALA A 22 -11.81 -4.90 8.82
C ALA A 22 -11.79 -5.23 7.32
N HIS A 23 -12.94 -5.13 6.64
CA HIS A 23 -13.01 -5.39 5.19
C HIS A 23 -12.15 -4.42 4.36
N VAL A 24 -12.02 -3.16 4.80
CA VAL A 24 -11.16 -2.17 4.13
C VAL A 24 -9.71 -2.52 4.36
N VAL A 25 -9.34 -2.87 5.59
CA VAL A 25 -7.98 -3.30 5.94
C VAL A 25 -7.59 -4.51 5.10
N THR A 26 -8.43 -5.54 5.04
CA THR A 26 -8.21 -6.73 4.20
C THR A 26 -7.98 -6.37 2.73
N GLU A 27 -8.76 -5.44 2.18
CA GLU A 27 -8.60 -5.03 0.77
C GLU A 27 -7.29 -4.27 0.54
N VAL A 28 -6.89 -3.40 1.47
CA VAL A 28 -5.61 -2.69 1.43
C VAL A 28 -4.44 -3.68 1.50
N GLU A 29 -4.48 -4.64 2.41
CA GLU A 29 -3.44 -5.68 2.55
C GLU A 29 -3.36 -6.58 1.31
N ARG A 30 -4.51 -6.92 0.71
CA ARG A 30 -4.59 -7.66 -0.55
C ARG A 30 -3.89 -6.90 -1.67
N LEU A 31 -4.21 -5.62 -1.86
CA LEU A 31 -3.62 -4.76 -2.90
C LEU A 31 -2.11 -4.55 -2.67
N ALA A 32 -1.68 -4.40 -1.41
CA ALA A 32 -0.26 -4.31 -1.09
C ALA A 32 0.49 -5.61 -1.41
N GLY A 33 -0.11 -6.76 -1.13
CA GLY A 33 0.40 -8.08 -1.55
C GLY A 33 0.57 -8.18 -3.06
N GLU A 34 -0.45 -7.78 -3.83
CA GLU A 34 -0.37 -7.78 -5.30
C GLU A 34 0.74 -6.87 -5.84
N LEU A 35 0.94 -5.70 -5.24
CA LEU A 35 2.05 -4.82 -5.61
C LEU A 35 3.41 -5.46 -5.31
N THR A 36 3.56 -6.15 -4.17
CA THR A 36 4.80 -6.86 -3.85
C THR A 36 5.07 -8.02 -4.80
N ASP A 37 4.03 -8.77 -5.18
CA ASP A 37 4.15 -9.88 -6.14
C ASP A 37 4.58 -9.36 -7.52
N LEU A 38 3.95 -8.30 -8.00
CA LEU A 38 4.33 -7.66 -9.28
C LEU A 38 5.77 -7.16 -9.25
N ALA A 39 6.16 -6.45 -8.19
CA ALA A 39 7.52 -5.95 -8.04
C ALA A 39 8.55 -7.08 -7.98
N GLY A 40 8.20 -8.22 -7.37
CA GLY A 40 8.99 -9.46 -7.38
C GLY A 40 9.25 -10.04 -8.77
N THR A 41 8.39 -9.75 -9.75
CA THR A 41 8.61 -10.14 -11.15
C THR A 41 9.47 -9.16 -11.95
N GLY A 42 9.91 -8.06 -11.32
CA GLY A 42 10.71 -7.01 -11.96
C GLY A 42 9.87 -5.88 -12.60
N VAL A 43 8.56 -5.84 -12.34
CA VAL A 43 7.71 -4.72 -12.76
C VAL A 43 8.01 -3.50 -11.90
N ASP A 44 8.20 -2.33 -12.53
CA ASP A 44 8.31 -1.07 -11.80
C ASP A 44 6.94 -0.61 -11.30
N VAL A 45 6.71 -0.77 -10.00
CA VAL A 45 5.48 -0.37 -9.31
C VAL A 45 5.53 1.08 -8.79
N SER A 46 6.63 1.81 -9.01
CA SER A 46 6.80 3.19 -8.52
C SER A 46 5.85 4.20 -9.17
N ASP A 47 5.27 3.82 -10.30
CA ASP A 47 4.28 4.59 -11.06
C ASP A 47 2.83 4.13 -10.85
N PHE A 48 2.61 3.06 -10.08
CA PHE A 48 1.25 2.60 -9.79
C PHE A 48 0.50 3.58 -8.89
N GLY A 49 -0.82 3.60 -9.04
CA GLY A 49 -1.70 4.55 -8.37
C GLY A 49 -1.51 6.00 -8.85
N ASN A 50 -2.08 6.93 -8.10
CA ASN A 50 -2.06 8.36 -8.37
C ASN A 50 -1.02 9.05 -7.49
N GLY A 51 -0.24 9.98 -8.04
CA GLY A 51 0.73 10.75 -7.25
C GLY A 51 1.31 11.91 -8.04
N PRO A 52 1.81 12.96 -7.38
CA PRO A 52 2.31 14.16 -8.05
C PRO A 52 3.58 13.89 -8.87
N ARG A 53 4.36 12.86 -8.50
CA ARG A 53 5.60 12.45 -9.17
C ARG A 53 5.81 10.92 -9.05
N PRO A 54 6.42 10.28 -10.07
CA PRO A 54 6.97 8.92 -9.99
C PRO A 54 7.84 8.71 -8.74
N GLY A 55 7.71 7.57 -8.07
CA GLY A 55 8.52 7.20 -6.90
C GLY A 55 8.30 8.03 -5.63
N GLY A 56 7.37 9.00 -5.65
CA GLY A 56 6.90 9.71 -4.47
C GLY A 56 5.72 9.02 -3.79
N LEU A 57 5.08 9.71 -2.83
CA LEU A 57 3.85 9.22 -2.19
C LEU A 57 2.78 8.93 -3.24
N ARG A 58 2.28 7.69 -3.23
CA ARG A 58 1.26 7.18 -4.15
C ARG A 58 -0.07 6.99 -3.41
N ARG A 59 -1.16 7.10 -4.15
CA ARG A 59 -2.54 6.84 -3.70
C ARG A 59 -3.15 5.74 -4.55
N MET A 60 -3.79 4.75 -3.93
CA MET A 60 -4.59 3.74 -4.63
C MET A 60 -5.96 3.61 -3.97
N ASP A 61 -7.01 3.48 -4.78
CA ASP A 61 -8.38 3.33 -4.28
C ASP A 61 -8.60 1.92 -3.73
N ALA A 62 -9.35 1.81 -2.62
CA ALA A 62 -9.63 0.55 -1.94
C ALA A 62 -10.95 0.65 -1.15
N ALA A 63 -11.89 -0.27 -1.42
CA ALA A 63 -13.16 -0.40 -0.68
C ALA A 63 -13.94 0.92 -0.48
N GLY A 64 -14.03 1.75 -1.53
CA GLY A 64 -14.68 3.07 -1.52
C GLY A 64 -13.81 4.23 -1.02
N GLY A 65 -12.71 3.91 -0.33
CA GLY A 65 -11.72 4.86 0.14
C GLY A 65 -10.45 4.78 -0.67
N TRP A 66 -9.34 5.15 -0.05
CA TRP A 66 -8.01 4.99 -0.63
C TRP A 66 -6.96 4.82 0.45
N PHE A 67 -5.79 4.31 0.07
CA PHE A 67 -4.63 4.28 0.94
C PHE A 67 -3.44 4.98 0.27
N TYR A 68 -2.54 5.48 1.11
CA TYR A 68 -1.28 6.08 0.69
C TYR A 68 -0.13 5.11 0.92
N PHE A 69 0.74 4.98 -0.07
CA PHE A 69 1.92 4.14 0.03
C PHE A 69 3.17 4.77 -0.60
N LEU A 70 4.34 4.32 -0.13
CA LEU A 70 5.65 4.61 -0.71
C LEU A 70 6.25 3.33 -1.28
N VAL A 71 7.07 3.48 -2.31
CA VAL A 71 7.84 2.38 -2.90
C VAL A 71 9.32 2.68 -2.69
N SER A 72 10.04 1.76 -2.03
CA SER A 72 11.51 1.78 -1.94
C SER A 72 12.08 0.60 -2.71
N PRO A 73 12.43 0.77 -4.00
CA PRO A 73 13.05 -0.29 -4.79
C PRO A 73 14.39 -0.75 -4.23
N ARG A 74 15.13 0.12 -3.53
CA ARG A 74 16.42 -0.26 -2.94
C ARG A 74 16.27 -1.24 -1.78
N ASP A 75 15.17 -1.14 -1.04
CA ASP A 75 14.90 -1.97 0.14
C ASP A 75 13.93 -3.13 -0.15
N HIS A 76 13.48 -3.24 -1.42
CA HIS A 76 12.39 -4.11 -1.88
C HIS A 76 11.18 -4.01 -0.95
N LEU A 77 10.74 -2.77 -0.73
CA LEU A 77 9.75 -2.44 0.29
C LEU A 77 8.65 -1.55 -0.25
N ILE A 78 7.41 -1.89 0.10
CA ILE A 78 6.24 -1.02 -0.04
C ILE A 78 5.76 -0.63 1.35
N VAL A 79 5.57 0.66 1.60
CA VAL A 79 5.21 1.16 2.93
C VAL A 79 3.82 1.80 2.87
N ILE A 80 2.87 1.26 3.61
CA ILE A 80 1.53 1.83 3.74
C ILE A 80 1.53 2.79 4.93
N VAL A 81 1.22 4.06 4.67
CA VAL A 81 1.33 5.12 5.69
C VAL A 81 -0.01 5.63 6.19
N ARG A 82 -1.11 5.41 5.43
CA ARG A 82 -2.44 5.90 5.82
C ARG A 82 -3.56 5.25 5.01
N ILE A 83 -4.68 4.95 5.66
CA ILE A 83 -5.95 4.54 5.03
C ILE A 83 -6.99 5.65 5.23
N MET A 84 -7.72 6.02 4.17
CA MET A 84 -8.59 7.20 4.14
C MET A 84 -10.02 6.87 3.72
N PRO A 85 -11.04 7.40 4.45
CA PRO A 85 -12.44 7.28 4.08
C PRO A 85 -12.80 8.12 2.83
N PRO A 86 -13.99 7.94 2.23
CA PRO A 86 -15.13 7.15 2.70
C PRO A 86 -14.89 5.65 2.60
N PHE A 87 -15.53 4.86 3.45
CA PHE A 87 -15.52 3.40 3.35
C PHE A 87 -16.89 2.95 2.87
N LEU A 88 -16.96 1.94 2.00
CA LEU A 88 -18.24 1.36 1.64
C LEU A 88 -18.86 0.69 2.87
N ASP A 89 -20.10 1.03 3.19
CA ASP A 89 -20.91 0.25 4.13
C ASP A 89 -21.36 -1.01 3.39
N ILE A 90 -20.65 -2.13 3.61
CA ILE A 90 -20.98 -3.46 3.08
C ILE A 90 -21.46 -4.40 4.18
#